data_AF-A0AAU2HYD8-F1
#
_entry.id   AF-A0AAU2HYD8-F1
#
_cell.length_a   1.000
_cell.length_b   1.000
_cell.length_c   1.000
_cell.angle_alpha   90.00
_cell.angle_beta   90.00
_cell.angle_gamma   90.00
#
_symmetry.space_group_name_H-M   'P 1'
#
loop_
_entity.id
_entity.type
_entity.pdbx_description
1 polymer ?
#
loop_
_entity_poly.entity_id
_entity_poly.type
_entity_poly.pdbx_seq_one_letter_code
_entity_poly.pdbx_strand_id
1 'polypeptide(L)'
;MCTHLACAVLWRKDRGPEGELYCPCHEGIFDAGTGEVTAGPLPRALPKVVLTEQTDGSIWAVGTTRSGESIEHGLWLDPKDR
;
A
#
# COMPACT_ATOMS: atom_id res chain seq x y z
N MET A 1 -1.32 5.96 -3.10
CA MET A 1 -1.25 6.82 -4.32
C MET A 1 -0.86 5.96 -5.51
N CYS A 2 -1.45 6.18 -6.68
CA CYS A 2 -1.16 5.43 -7.90
C CYS A 2 0.33 5.56 -8.28
N THR A 3 0.98 4.45 -8.64
CA THR A 3 2.42 4.40 -8.97
C THR A 3 2.76 4.84 -10.40
N HIS A 4 1.76 5.16 -11.22
CA HIS A 4 1.96 5.74 -12.54
C HIS A 4 2.22 7.26 -12.44
N LEU A 5 1.19 8.05 -12.14
CA LEU A 5 1.26 9.52 -12.07
C LEU A 5 0.51 10.09 -10.85
N ALA A 6 0.56 9.38 -9.72
CA ALA A 6 0.07 9.86 -8.42
C ALA A 6 -1.41 10.28 -8.37
N CYS A 7 -2.28 9.73 -9.21
CA CYS A 7 -3.73 9.84 -9.00
C CYS A 7 -4.14 9.20 -7.65
N ALA A 8 -5.25 9.68 -7.10
CA ALA A 8 -5.93 9.01 -6.00
C ALA A 8 -6.39 7.61 -6.45
N VAL A 9 -6.25 6.64 -5.55
CA VAL A 9 -6.71 5.26 -5.76
C VAL A 9 -7.93 5.07 -4.86
N LEU A 10 -9.02 4.57 -5.45
CA LEU A 10 -10.31 4.43 -4.83
C LEU A 10 -10.54 2.96 -4.48
N TRP A 11 -11.05 2.68 -3.28
CA TRP A 11 -11.52 1.34 -2.97
C TRP A 11 -12.91 1.10 -3.59
N ARG A 12 -13.03 0.00 -4.33
CA ARG A 12 -14.25 -0.45 -5.02
C ARG A 12 -14.68 -1.79 -4.42
N LYS A 13 -15.43 -1.72 -3.32
CA LYS A 13 -15.94 -2.91 -2.61
C LYS A 13 -16.89 -3.78 -3.45
N ASP A 14 -17.45 -3.21 -4.52
CA ASP A 14 -18.41 -3.86 -5.42
C ASP A 14 -17.75 -4.76 -6.47
N ARG A 15 -16.41 -4.89 -6.44
CA ARG A 15 -15.63 -5.56 -7.48
C ARG A 15 -14.64 -6.55 -6.88
N GLY A 16 -14.87 -7.84 -7.12
CA GLY A 16 -14.12 -8.93 -6.51
C GLY A 16 -14.59 -9.27 -5.08
N PRO A 17 -14.13 -10.40 -4.51
CA PRO A 17 -14.57 -10.87 -3.19
C PRO A 17 -14.13 -9.95 -2.04
N GLU A 18 -12.93 -9.37 -2.12
CA GLU A 18 -12.33 -8.48 -1.11
C GLU A 18 -12.41 -6.98 -1.50
N GLY A 19 -13.03 -6.69 -2.64
CA GLY A 19 -12.93 -5.39 -3.32
C GLY A 19 -11.61 -5.22 -4.10
N GLU A 20 -11.54 -4.18 -4.93
CA GLU A 20 -10.33 -3.78 -5.65
C GLU A 20 -9.92 -2.35 -5.31
N LEU A 21 -8.63 -2.03 -5.50
CA LEU A 21 -8.12 -0.67 -5.46
C LEU A 21 -8.00 -0.15 -6.90
N TYR A 22 -8.78 0.86 -7.25
CA TYR A 22 -8.96 1.34 -8.61
C TYR A 22 -8.46 2.78 -8.81
N CYS A 23 -7.66 2.98 -9.86
CA CYS A 23 -7.21 4.29 -10.31
C CYS A 23 -8.03 4.73 -11.55
N PRO A 24 -8.86 5.79 -11.45
CA PRO A 24 -9.76 6.19 -12.55
C PRO A 24 -9.07 6.85 -13.73
N CYS A 25 -7.81 7.27 -13.60
CA CYS A 25 -7.13 8.04 -14.64
C CYS A 25 -6.79 7.22 -15.89
N HIS A 26 -6.33 5.98 -15.69
CA HIS A 26 -5.89 5.07 -16.77
C HIS A 26 -6.24 3.62 -16.42
N GLU A 27 -7.35 3.44 -15.71
CA GLU A 27 -7.95 2.13 -15.39
C GLU A 27 -6.98 1.15 -14.71
N GLY A 28 -6.16 1.67 -13.80
CA GLY A 28 -5.25 0.86 -13.00
C GLY A 28 -5.99 0.09 -11.92
N ILE A 29 -5.68 -1.19 -11.77
CA ILE A 29 -6.28 -2.03 -10.72
C ILE A 29 -5.17 -2.65 -9.89
N PHE A 30 -5.35 -2.59 -8.57
CA PHE A 30 -4.52 -3.28 -7.61
C PHE A 30 -5.37 -4.19 -6.73
N ASP A 31 -4.76 -5.29 -6.32
CA ASP A 31 -5.32 -6.16 -5.28
C ASP A 31 -5.44 -5.40 -3.96
N ALA A 32 -6.59 -5.51 -3.29
CA ALA A 32 -6.88 -4.71 -2.09
C ALA A 32 -6.11 -5.17 -0.84
N GLY A 33 -5.77 -6.47 -0.75
CA GLY A 33 -5.04 -7.01 0.40
C GLY A 33 -3.52 -6.84 0.27
N THR A 34 -2.99 -6.96 -0.94
CA THR A 34 -1.55 -7.02 -1.20
C THR A 34 -1.00 -5.76 -1.87
N GLY A 35 -1.83 -4.99 -2.58
CA GLY A 35 -1.43 -3.82 -3.36
C GLY A 35 -0.73 -4.16 -4.69
N GLU A 36 -0.67 -5.44 -5.08
CA GLU A 36 -0.09 -5.87 -6.36
C GLU A 36 -0.91 -5.38 -7.55
N VAL A 37 -0.23 -5.10 -8.67
CA VAL A 37 -0.91 -4.68 -9.91
C VAL A 37 -1.62 -5.89 -10.51
N THR A 38 -2.92 -5.78 -10.72
CA THR A 38 -3.72 -6.84 -11.35
C THR A 38 -4.18 -6.46 -12.76
N ALA A 39 -4.27 -5.17 -13.08
CA ALA A 39 -4.56 -4.69 -14.43
C ALA A 39 -4.11 -3.23 -14.67
N GLY A 40 -4.11 -2.83 -15.95
CA GLY A 40 -3.76 -1.49 -16.40
C GLY A 40 -2.26 -1.30 -16.68
N PRO A 41 -1.83 -0.10 -17.07
CA PRO A 41 -0.47 0.15 -17.58
C PRO A 41 0.60 0.28 -16.48
N LEU A 42 0.28 -0.04 -15.22
CA LEU A 42 1.14 0.29 -14.10
C LEU A 42 2.31 -0.69 -13.96
N PRO A 43 3.56 -0.20 -13.81
CA PRO A 43 4.73 -1.06 -13.79
C PRO A 43 5.04 -1.67 -12.42
N ARG A 44 4.44 -1.17 -11.32
CA ARG A 44 4.83 -1.50 -9.93
C ARG A 44 3.65 -1.45 -8.95
N ALA A 45 3.67 -2.35 -7.96
CA ALA A 45 2.71 -2.43 -6.86
C ALA A 45 2.67 -1.17 -5.99
N LEU A 46 1.57 -0.97 -5.25
CA LEU A 46 1.44 0.11 -4.27
C LEU A 46 2.46 -0.06 -3.13
N PRO A 47 3.05 1.04 -2.62
CA PRO A 47 3.82 0.99 -1.39
C PRO A 47 2.88 0.67 -0.20
N LYS A 48 3.41 -0.03 0.80
CA LYS A 48 2.69 -0.35 2.04
C LYS A 48 3.18 0.55 3.15
N VAL A 49 2.28 0.94 4.05
CA VAL A 49 2.64 1.62 5.30
C VAL A 49 2.78 0.54 6.38
N VAL A 50 3.90 0.56 7.09
CA VAL A 50 4.12 -0.32 8.22
C VAL A 50 3.46 0.31 9.43
N LEU A 51 2.54 -0.43 10.05
CA LEU A 51 1.77 0.02 11.20
C LEU A 51 2.18 -0.79 12.43
N THR A 52 2.12 -0.15 13.59
CA THR A 52 2.23 -0.81 14.89
C THR A 52 1.14 -0.31 15.83
N GLU A 53 0.63 -1.19 16.68
CA GLU A 53 -0.31 -0.86 17.74
C GLU A 53 0.47 -0.63 19.04
N GLN A 54 0.18 0.48 19.72
CA GLN A 54 0.79 0.81 21.00
C GLN A 54 -0.03 0.23 22.16
N THR A 55 0.55 0.24 23.36
CA THR A 55 -0.11 -0.26 24.58
C THR A 55 -1.37 0.52 24.97
N ASP A 56 -1.50 1.77 24.51
CA ASP A 56 -2.69 2.60 24.71
C ASP A 56 -3.77 2.41 23.61
N GLY A 57 -3.55 1.47 22.68
CA GLY A 57 -4.44 1.17 21.56
C GLY A 57 -4.30 2.11 20.36
N SER A 58 -3.38 3.08 20.38
CA SER A 58 -3.12 3.93 19.22
C SER A 58 -2.38 3.18 18.11
N ILE A 59 -2.68 3.50 16.84
CA ILE A 59 -2.03 2.91 15.65
C ILE A 59 -1.06 3.92 15.07
N TRP A 60 0.23 3.56 15.00
CA TRP A 60 1.29 4.43 14.51
C TRP A 60 1.83 3.92 13.18
N ALA A 61 2.04 4.83 12.23
CA ALA A 61 2.88 4.57 11.07
C ALA A 61 4.35 4.65 11.49
N VAL A 62 5.12 3.59 11.21
CA VAL A 62 6.53 3.47 11.62
C VAL A 62 7.46 3.22 10.44
N GLY A 63 6.92 3.14 9.23
CA GLY A 63 7.69 2.84 8.04
C GLY A 63 6.87 2.77 6.77
N THR A 64 7.57 2.62 5.66
CA THR A 64 6.97 2.34 4.35
C THR A 64 7.83 1.34 3.58
N THR A 65 7.22 0.31 3.01
CA THR A 65 7.93 -0.65 2.15
C THR A 65 7.52 -0.47 0.69
N ARG A 66 8.50 -0.44 -0.21
CA ARG A 66 8.30 -0.51 -1.66
C ARG A 66 8.18 -1.97 -2.11
N SER A 67 7.80 -2.17 -3.37
CA SER A 67 7.64 -3.50 -3.96
C SER A 67 8.91 -4.35 -3.80
N GLY A 68 8.80 -5.47 -3.08
CA GLY A 68 9.91 -6.40 -2.81
C GLY A 68 10.82 -6.02 -1.63
N GLU A 69 10.58 -4.90 -0.96
CA GLU A 69 11.35 -4.48 0.22
C GLU A 69 10.89 -5.21 1.48
N SER A 70 11.83 -5.61 2.35
CA SER A 70 11.49 -6.17 3.66
C SER A 70 11.00 -5.09 4.61
N ILE A 71 10.20 -5.48 5.62
CA ILE A 71 9.72 -4.53 6.64
C ILE A 71 10.89 -3.84 7.34
N GLU A 72 11.92 -4.61 7.74
CA GLU A 72 13.14 -4.11 8.39
C GLU A 72 13.76 -2.91 7.65
N HIS A 73 13.86 -2.98 6.31
CA HIS A 73 14.43 -1.89 5.51
C HIS A 73 13.49 -0.69 5.35
N GLY A 74 12.18 -0.89 5.51
CA GLY A 74 11.18 0.15 5.36
C GLY A 74 10.89 0.95 6.64
N LEU A 75 11.45 0.55 7.79
CA LEU A 75 11.25 1.26 9.06
C LEU A 75 11.98 2.62 9.04
N TRP A 76 11.32 3.66 9.55
CA TRP A 76 11.91 5.01 9.62
C TRP A 76 12.91 5.16 10.76
N LEU A 77 12.78 4.33 11.78
CA LEU A 77 13.71 4.22 12.91
C LEU A 77 14.25 2.79 12.91
N ASP A 78 15.56 2.63 13.05
CA ASP A 78 16.12 1.31 13.30
C ASP A 78 15.55 0.80 14.63
N PRO A 79 15.07 -0.46 14.71
CA PRO A 79 14.66 -1.08 15.97
C PRO A 79 15.68 -0.93 17.11
N LYS A 80 16.97 -0.72 16.81
CA LYS A 80 18.05 -0.50 17.77
C LYS A 80 18.13 0.94 18.30
N ASP A 81 17.49 1.89 17.64
CA ASP A 81 17.49 3.32 18.00
C ASP A 81 16.30 3.70 18.89
N ARG A 82 15.57 2.70 19.41
CA ARG A 82 14.37 2.84 20.24
C ARG A 82 14.62 2.41 21.67
#